data_AF-A0A965YDU5-F1
#
_entry.id   AF-A0A965YDU5-F1
#
_cell.length_a   1.000
_cell.length_b   1.000
_cell.length_c   1.000
_cell.angle_alpha   90.00
_cell.angle_beta   90.00
_cell.angle_gamma   90.00
#
_symmetry.space_group_name_H-M   'P 1'
#
loop_
_entity.id
_entity.type
_entity.pdbx_description
1 polymer ?
#
loop_
_entity_poly.entity_id
_entity_poly.type
_entity_poly.pdbx_seq_one_letter_code
_entity_poly.pdbx_strand_id
1 'polypeptide(L)' 'DSECDLDYVPNQGKGGTIRYAMSNSLGFGGHNGVLVFKAYNPA' A
#
# COMPACT_ATOMS: atom_id res chain seq x y z
N ASP A 1 10.32 -1.62 16.68
CA ASP A 1 11.42 -2.33 16.02
C ASP A 1 12.26 -1.27 15.31
N SER A 2 13.60 -1.32 15.41
CA SER A 2 14.47 -0.35 14.73
C SER A 2 14.40 -0.48 13.21
N GLU A 3 14.07 -1.68 12.72
CA GLU A 3 14.01 -1.99 11.30
C GLU A 3 12.68 -1.57 10.65
N CYS A 4 11.70 -1.13 11.45
CA CYS A 4 10.40 -0.65 10.96
C CYS A 4 10.29 0.86 11.16
N ASP A 5 10.99 1.63 10.32
CA ASP A 5 11.15 3.08 10.43
C ASP A 5 10.36 3.90 9.39
N LEU A 6 9.50 3.24 8.61
CA LEU A 6 8.64 3.90 7.62
C LEU A 6 7.44 4.65 8.25
N ASP A 7 6.75 5.45 7.43
CA ASP A 7 5.46 6.05 7.83
C ASP A 7 4.31 5.04 7.70
N TYR A 8 4.01 4.33 8.78
CA TYR A 8 2.95 3.32 8.83
C TYR A 8 1.54 3.88 9.07
N VAL A 9 1.36 5.21 9.15
CA VAL A 9 0.05 5.85 9.44
C VAL A 9 -0.66 5.25 10.68
N PRO A 10 -0.04 5.28 11.87
CA PRO A 10 -0.59 4.62 13.05
C PRO A 10 -1.82 5.36 13.60
N ASN A 11 -2.83 4.58 14.03
CA ASN A 11 -4.01 5.01 14.82
C ASN A 11 -5.02 5.95 14.15
N GLN A 12 -4.57 6.90 13.32
CA GLN A 12 -5.43 7.91 12.69
C GLN A 12 -5.11 8.07 11.21
N GLY A 13 -6.15 8.18 10.39
CA GLY A 13 -6.01 8.40 8.95
C GLY A 13 -5.37 9.75 8.63
N LYS A 14 -4.47 9.78 7.64
CA LYS A 14 -3.89 10.99 7.06
C LYS A 14 -4.57 11.31 5.73
N GLY A 15 -5.00 12.57 5.56
CA GLY A 15 -5.56 13.04 4.30
C GLY A 15 -4.48 13.36 3.26
N GLY A 16 -4.77 13.09 1.98
CA GLY A 16 -3.88 13.41 0.87
C GLY A 16 -4.45 12.91 -0.47
N THR A 17 -4.01 13.49 -1.58
CA THR A 17 -4.41 13.03 -2.91
C THR A 17 -3.61 11.79 -3.29
N ILE A 18 -4.26 10.63 -3.32
CA ILE A 18 -3.66 9.36 -3.75
C ILE A 18 -4.08 9.05 -5.19
N ARG A 19 -3.13 9.11 -6.12
CA ARG A 19 -3.36 8.79 -7.55
C ARG A 19 -3.09 7.33 -7.89
N TYR A 20 -2.25 6.68 -7.08
CA TYR A 20 -1.81 5.30 -7.25
C TYR A 20 -1.76 4.62 -5.89
N ALA A 21 -2.13 3.35 -5.85
CA ALA A 21 -2.05 2.54 -4.64
C ALA A 21 -1.49 1.17 -4.99
N MET A 22 -0.76 0.56 -4.05
CA MET A 22 -0.19 -0.76 -4.16
C MET A 22 -0.72 -1.63 -3.01
N SER A 23 -1.09 -2.87 -3.32
CA SER A 23 -1.49 -3.88 -2.33
C SER A 23 -0.61 -5.11 -2.49
N ASN A 24 0.11 -5.47 -1.42
CA ASN A 24 1.06 -6.57 -1.40
C ASN A 24 0.47 -7.74 -0.62
N SER A 25 0.57 -8.94 -1.19
CA SER A 25 0.21 -10.20 -0.53
C SER A 25 1.42 -11.13 -0.56
N LEU A 26 1.98 -11.44 0.60
CA LEU A 26 3.14 -12.32 0.78
C LEU A 26 2.73 -13.51 1.64
N GLY A 27 2.27 -14.58 0.99
CA GLY A 27 1.68 -15.75 1.61
C GLY A 27 2.66 -16.89 1.89
N PHE A 28 2.26 -17.80 2.78
CA PHE A 28 3.01 -19.02 3.06
C PHE A 28 3.20 -19.88 1.81
N GLY A 29 4.30 -20.64 1.78
CA GLY A 29 4.68 -21.44 0.61
C GLY A 29 5.26 -20.61 -0.54
N GLY A 30 5.55 -19.31 -0.33
CA GLY A 30 6.18 -18.44 -1.33
C GLY A 30 5.20 -17.80 -2.32
N HIS A 31 3.90 -17.76 -2.02
CA HIS A 31 2.91 -17.09 -2.86
C HIS A 31 3.02 -15.57 -2.70
N ASN A 32 3.75 -14.94 -3.62
CA ASN A 32 3.93 -13.49 -3.65
C ASN A 32 3.11 -12.89 -4.80
N GLY A 33 2.29 -11.89 -4.49
CA GLY A 33 1.48 -11.17 -5.47
C GLY A 33 1.36 -9.69 -5.10
N VAL A 34 1.34 -8.84 -6.13
CA VAL A 34 1.19 -7.39 -5.98
C VAL A 34 0.14 -6.89 -6.95
N LEU A 35 -0.80 -6.10 -6.44
CA LEU A 35 -1.78 -5.37 -7.25
C LEU A 35 -1.46 -3.88 -7.20
N VAL A 36 -1.49 -3.23 -8.38
CA VAL A 36 -1.31 -1.77 -8.49
C VAL A 36 -2.57 -1.17 -9.10
N PHE A 37 -3.13 -0.19 -8.40
CA PHE A 37 -4.33 0.54 -8.81
C PHE A 37 -3.95 1.98 -9.15
N LYS A 38 -4.66 2.55 -10.11
CA LYS A 38 -4.62 3.97 -10.44
C LYS A 38 -6.01 4.55 -10.29
N ALA A 39 -6.11 5.77 -9.79
CA ALA A 39 -7.35 6.53 -9.83
C ALA A 39 -7.88 6.55 -11.28
N TYR A 40 -9.13 6.12 -11.44
CA TYR A 40 -9.76 6.04 -12.75
C TYR A 40 -9.78 7.43 -13.41
N ASN A 41 -9.28 7.50 -14.64
CA ASN A 41 -9.39 8.69 -15.48
C ASN A 41 -10.29 8.34 -16.68
N PRO A 42 -11.52 8.86 -16.74
CA PRO A 42 -12.45 8.59 -17.83
C PRO A 42 -12.12 9.33 -19.14
N ALA A 43 -11.17 10.28 -19.11
CA ALA A 43 -10.71 11.04 -20.27
C ALA A 43 -9.50 10.40 -20.95
#